data_AF-A0A8H6Z0Z3-F1
#
_entry.id   AF-A0A8H6Z0Z3-F1
#
_cell.length_a   1.000
_cell.length_b   1.000
_cell.length_c   1.000
_cell.angle_alpha   90.00
_cell.angle_beta   90.00
_cell.angle_gamma   90.00
#
_symmetry.space_group_name_H-M   'P 1'
#
loop_
_entity.id
_entity.type
_entity.pdbx_description
1 polymer ?
#
loop_
_entity_poly.entity_id
_entity_poly.type
_entity_poly.pdbx_seq_one_letter_code
_entity_poly.pdbx_strand_id
1 'polypeptide(L)'
;MTTVELLVIMYGSWANDPEGDERFGRNQRRVEITLNPILPADFATTDVKHTSDWHCEFCTKPVQETIWMNASWLHLTPPRLVSYVHNVCDAGTGPCAEQVRQLNTYGAGMSGSPLVSVWPPKENEEVQFLLSSSCAFCNNETEESCQSLQRCSKCRLIRYCSIGCQRKDWTRHKMCCKVVQEAKTKWYPE
;
A
#
# COMPACT_ATOMS: atom_id res chain seq x y z
N MET A 1 -9.61 10.75 -11.46
CA MET A 1 -9.95 10.36 -10.08
C MET A 1 -10.27 8.90 -10.15
N THR A 2 -9.63 8.07 -9.32
CA THR A 2 -9.93 6.64 -9.30
C THR A 2 -10.69 6.37 -8.03
N THR A 3 -11.81 5.69 -8.17
CA THR A 3 -12.55 5.16 -7.04
C THR A 3 -11.82 3.92 -6.57
N VAL A 4 -11.44 3.89 -5.30
CA VAL A 4 -11.04 2.62 -4.69
C VAL A 4 -12.34 1.93 -4.29
N GLU A 5 -12.51 0.70 -4.72
CA GLU A 5 -13.65 -0.11 -4.33
C GLU A 5 -13.40 -0.69 -2.93
N LEU A 6 -14.22 -0.30 -1.96
CA LEU A 6 -14.23 -0.86 -0.61
C LEU A 6 -15.47 -1.76 -0.48
N LEU A 7 -15.27 -3.07 -0.52
CA LEU A 7 -16.30 -4.07 -0.28
C LEU A 7 -16.37 -4.41 1.22
N VAL A 8 -17.52 -4.14 1.84
CA VAL A 8 -17.82 -4.52 3.23
C VAL A 8 -18.76 -5.72 3.19
N ILE A 9 -18.31 -6.86 3.71
CA ILE A 9 -19.10 -8.08 3.82
C ILE A 9 -19.47 -8.31 5.28
N MET A 10 -20.76 -8.21 5.60
CA MET A 10 -21.29 -8.46 6.94
C MET A 10 -21.97 -9.82 6.99
N TYR A 11 -21.56 -10.66 7.94
CA TYR A 11 -22.20 -11.95 8.19
C TYR A 11 -23.19 -11.83 9.35
N GLY A 12 -24.28 -12.58 9.29
CA GLY A 12 -25.28 -12.63 10.35
C GLY A 12 -26.23 -13.81 10.15
N SER A 13 -27.01 -14.12 11.18
CA SER A 13 -28.09 -15.12 11.13
C SER A 13 -29.44 -14.45 11.31
N TRP A 14 -30.48 -15.13 10.86
CA TRP A 14 -31.87 -14.77 11.08
C TRP A 14 -32.58 -15.84 11.91
N ALA A 15 -33.72 -15.50 12.51
CA ALA A 15 -34.46 -16.38 13.40
C ALA A 15 -34.89 -17.71 12.74
N ASN A 16 -35.02 -17.72 11.41
CA ASN A 16 -35.45 -18.89 10.65
C ASN A 16 -34.28 -19.61 9.94
N ASP A 17 -33.02 -19.23 10.18
CA ASP A 17 -31.88 -19.91 9.56
C ASP A 17 -31.64 -21.29 10.22
N PRO A 18 -31.27 -22.34 9.46
CA PRO A 18 -31.08 -23.70 9.99
C PRO A 18 -30.12 -23.75 11.17
N GLU A 19 -30.36 -24.49 12.26
CA GLU A 19 -29.46 -24.40 13.45
C GLU A 19 -28.08 -25.07 13.27
N GLY A 20 -27.88 -25.87 12.23
CA GLY A 20 -26.63 -26.61 11.99
C GLY A 20 -25.49 -25.80 11.35
N ASP A 21 -24.33 -26.46 11.22
CA ASP A 21 -23.12 -25.91 10.59
C ASP A 21 -23.27 -25.66 9.07
N GLU A 22 -24.33 -26.19 8.45
CA GLU A 22 -24.69 -25.97 7.05
C GLU A 22 -24.90 -24.49 6.70
N ARG A 23 -25.07 -23.64 7.71
CA ARG A 23 -25.13 -22.17 7.57
C ARG A 23 -23.80 -21.53 7.18
N PHE A 24 -22.67 -22.19 7.43
CA PHE A 24 -21.34 -21.61 7.25
C PHE A 24 -20.72 -22.00 5.89
N GLY A 25 -19.83 -21.16 5.36
CA GLY A 25 -19.13 -21.41 4.09
C GLY A 25 -19.60 -20.52 2.93
N ARG A 26 -19.48 -20.99 1.68
CA ARG A 26 -19.70 -20.17 0.47
C ARG A 26 -21.11 -19.56 0.37
N ASN A 27 -22.10 -20.25 0.93
CA ASN A 27 -23.50 -19.87 0.89
C ASN A 27 -23.98 -19.21 2.19
N GLN A 28 -23.06 -18.84 3.10
CA GLN A 28 -23.43 -18.17 4.33
C GLN A 28 -24.12 -16.84 4.00
N ARG A 29 -25.27 -16.62 4.66
CA ARG A 29 -26.03 -15.37 4.57
C ARG A 29 -25.13 -14.19 4.92
N ARG A 30 -25.11 -13.18 4.04
CA ARG A 30 -24.30 -11.98 4.21
C ARG A 30 -24.93 -10.77 3.52
N VAL A 31 -24.55 -9.59 3.97
CA VAL A 31 -24.82 -8.32 3.31
C VAL A 31 -23.51 -7.83 2.71
N GLU A 32 -23.52 -7.48 1.43
CA GLU A 32 -22.39 -6.90 0.71
C GLU A 32 -22.68 -5.43 0.42
N ILE A 33 -21.81 -4.53 0.89
CA ILE A 33 -21.91 -3.09 0.68
C ILE A 33 -20.65 -2.63 -0.06
N THR A 34 -20.81 -2.09 -1.25
CA THR A 34 -19.72 -1.51 -2.02
C THR A 34 -19.69 0.00 -1.84
N LEU A 35 -18.60 0.51 -1.26
CA LEU A 35 -18.31 1.93 -1.12
C LEU A 35 -17.22 2.32 -2.12
N ASN A 36 -17.28 3.54 -2.65
CA ASN A 36 -16.31 4.05 -3.63
C ASN A 36 -15.62 5.32 -3.12
N PRO A 37 -14.81 5.25 -2.05
CA PRO A 37 -14.01 6.40 -1.62
C PRO A 37 -13.15 6.93 -2.75
N ILE A 38 -13.12 8.26 -2.88
CA ILE A 38 -12.28 8.96 -3.85
C ILE A 38 -10.88 9.03 -3.26
N LEU A 39 -9.98 8.20 -3.77
CA LEU A 39 -8.56 8.29 -3.50
C LEU A 39 -7.84 8.73 -4.79
N PRO A 40 -6.70 9.44 -4.69
CA PRO A 40 -5.84 9.63 -5.85
C PRO A 40 -5.40 8.26 -6.36
N ALA A 41 -5.59 8.00 -7.66
CA ALA A 41 -5.34 6.71 -8.32
C ALA A 41 -3.99 6.08 -7.98
N ASP A 42 -2.99 6.94 -7.91
CA ASP A 42 -1.60 6.53 -7.80
C ASP A 42 -1.03 6.81 -6.41
N PHE A 43 -1.90 7.12 -5.43
CA PHE A 43 -1.47 7.34 -4.06
C PHE A 43 -0.74 6.11 -3.54
N ALA A 44 -1.37 4.94 -3.68
CA ALA A 44 -0.86 3.68 -3.16
C ALA A 44 0.35 3.14 -3.95
N THR A 45 0.50 3.53 -5.22
CA THR A 45 1.49 2.95 -6.14
C THR A 45 2.69 3.86 -6.38
N THR A 46 2.48 5.14 -6.74
CA THR A 46 3.54 6.07 -7.11
C THR A 46 3.86 7.04 -5.98
N ASP A 47 2.87 7.73 -5.44
CA ASP A 47 3.14 8.82 -4.48
C ASP A 47 3.79 8.29 -3.19
N VAL A 48 3.40 7.10 -2.72
CA VAL A 48 3.96 6.46 -1.51
C VAL A 48 5.30 5.76 -1.80
N LYS A 49 5.44 5.10 -2.96
CA LYS A 49 6.69 4.42 -3.34
C LYS A 49 7.88 5.38 -3.37
N HIS A 50 7.73 6.56 -3.96
CA HIS A 50 8.84 7.49 -4.18
C HIS A 50 9.10 8.48 -3.03
N THR A 51 8.66 8.15 -1.82
CA THR A 51 8.66 9.09 -0.68
C THR A 51 10.03 9.37 -0.09
N SER A 52 10.89 8.36 -0.04
CA SER A 52 12.23 8.44 0.55
C SER A 52 13.17 7.44 -0.09
N ASP A 53 14.45 7.57 0.22
CA ASP A 53 15.50 6.63 -0.20
C ASP A 53 15.42 5.35 0.64
N TRP A 54 14.36 4.57 0.39
CA TRP A 54 14.05 3.38 1.18
C TRP A 54 14.98 2.23 0.80
N HIS A 55 15.51 1.60 1.84
CA HIS A 55 16.12 0.28 1.77
C HIS A 55 15.10 -0.76 2.25
N CYS A 56 15.29 -2.00 1.82
CA CYS A 56 14.40 -3.10 2.14
C CYS A 56 14.22 -3.18 3.66
N GLU A 57 12.99 -3.41 4.11
CA GLU A 57 12.69 -3.53 5.54
C GLU A 57 13.51 -4.64 6.23
N PHE A 58 13.86 -5.70 5.49
CA PHE A 58 14.56 -6.88 6.02
C PHE A 58 16.03 -7.00 5.59
N CYS A 59 16.52 -6.14 4.70
CA CYS A 59 17.93 -6.18 4.27
C CYS A 59 18.41 -4.82 3.75
N THR A 60 19.67 -4.74 3.32
CA THR A 60 20.29 -3.48 2.86
C THR A 60 20.13 -3.23 1.35
N LYS A 61 19.32 -4.01 0.64
CA LYS A 61 19.09 -3.80 -0.80
C LYS A 61 18.13 -2.63 -1.03
N PRO A 62 18.24 -1.92 -2.16
CA PRO A 62 17.29 -0.87 -2.51
C PRO A 62 15.89 -1.46 -2.75
N VAL A 63 14.87 -0.67 -2.43
CA VAL A 63 13.46 -1.10 -2.53
C VAL A 63 12.95 -0.98 -3.95
N GLN A 64 12.22 -2.00 -4.38
CA GLN A 64 11.53 -2.04 -5.69
C GLN A 64 10.02 -2.23 -5.55
N GLU A 65 9.58 -2.90 -4.47
CA GLU A 65 8.20 -3.30 -4.27
C GLU A 65 7.64 -2.73 -2.96
N THR A 66 6.36 -2.39 -2.97
CA THR A 66 5.63 -1.78 -1.85
C THR A 66 4.38 -2.61 -1.59
N ILE A 67 4.29 -3.21 -0.41
CA ILE A 67 3.22 -4.11 0.00
C ILE A 67 2.35 -3.43 1.05
N TRP A 68 1.04 -3.47 0.85
CA TRP A 68 0.06 -2.81 1.70
C TRP A 68 -0.70 -3.82 2.55
N MET A 69 -0.67 -3.62 3.86
CA MET A 69 -1.48 -4.36 4.82
C MET A 69 -2.39 -3.39 5.55
N ASN A 70 -3.68 -3.67 5.59
CA ASN A 70 -4.65 -2.79 6.22
C ASN A 70 -5.18 -3.40 7.51
N ALA A 71 -5.32 -2.55 8.53
CA ALA A 71 -6.05 -2.87 9.74
C ALA A 71 -7.06 -1.77 10.02
N SER A 72 -8.18 -2.13 10.64
CA SER A 72 -9.24 -1.17 10.96
C SER A 72 -9.69 -1.30 12.42
N TRP A 73 -9.97 -0.16 13.02
CA TRP A 73 -10.54 -0.03 14.36
C TRP A 73 -11.79 0.86 14.26
N LEU A 74 -12.87 0.27 13.75
CA LEU A 74 -14.13 0.99 13.51
C LEU A 74 -14.88 1.35 14.80
N HIS A 75 -14.50 0.75 15.93
CA HIS A 75 -15.06 1.08 17.24
C HIS A 75 -14.46 2.33 17.89
N LEU A 76 -13.38 2.89 17.34
CA LEU A 76 -12.77 4.12 17.86
C LEU A 76 -13.56 5.37 17.46
N THR A 77 -13.37 6.47 18.21
CA THR A 77 -13.96 7.77 17.89
C THR A 77 -12.86 8.83 17.69
N PRO A 78 -12.56 9.25 16.44
CA PRO A 78 -13.14 8.78 15.19
C PRO A 78 -12.59 7.38 14.78
N PRO A 79 -13.32 6.63 13.94
CA PRO A 79 -12.86 5.32 13.45
C PRO A 79 -11.57 5.45 12.64
N ARG A 80 -10.75 4.39 12.67
CA ARG A 80 -9.44 4.38 12.01
C ARG A 80 -9.31 3.23 11.02
N LEU A 81 -8.81 3.56 9.83
CA LEU A 81 -8.22 2.62 8.87
C LEU A 81 -6.73 2.95 8.80
N VAL A 82 -5.89 1.98 9.11
CA VAL A 82 -4.43 2.12 9.13
C VAL A 82 -3.86 1.20 8.05
N SER A 83 -3.07 1.80 7.15
CA SER A 83 -2.30 1.06 6.16
C SER A 83 -0.86 0.96 6.63
N TYR A 84 -0.41 -0.25 6.92
CA TYR A 84 0.99 -0.61 7.09
C TYR A 84 1.59 -0.86 5.71
N VAL A 85 2.63 -0.11 5.38
CA VAL A 85 3.27 -0.15 4.07
C VAL A 85 4.68 -0.70 4.24
N HIS A 86 4.90 -1.89 3.69
CA HIS A 86 6.15 -2.63 3.76
C HIS A 86 6.92 -2.46 2.46
N ASN A 87 8.12 -1.89 2.53
CA ASN A 87 8.96 -1.62 1.38
C ASN A 87 10.05 -2.69 1.29
N VAL A 88 10.06 -3.48 0.22
CA VAL A 88 10.96 -4.63 0.06
C VAL A 88 11.69 -4.66 -1.27
N CYS A 89 12.83 -5.36 -1.28
CA CYS A 89 13.62 -5.54 -2.50
C CYS A 89 13.00 -6.56 -3.46
N ASP A 90 12.34 -7.60 -2.95
CA ASP A 90 11.61 -8.60 -3.73
C ASP A 90 10.52 -9.20 -2.83
N ALA A 91 9.24 -9.10 -3.23
CA ALA A 91 8.12 -9.67 -2.47
C ALA A 91 7.69 -11.06 -2.97
N GLY A 92 8.23 -11.52 -4.10
CA GLY A 92 7.93 -12.80 -4.71
C GLY A 92 8.82 -13.93 -4.19
N THR A 93 10.13 -13.72 -4.17
CA THR A 93 11.12 -14.79 -3.96
C THR A 93 12.17 -14.45 -2.88
N GLY A 94 12.77 -15.51 -2.32
CA GLY A 94 13.87 -15.38 -1.36
C GLY A 94 13.45 -15.03 0.08
N PRO A 95 14.42 -14.72 0.95
CA PRO A 95 14.19 -14.56 2.38
C PRO A 95 13.34 -13.33 2.73
N CYS A 96 13.49 -12.21 2.00
CA CYS A 96 12.68 -11.01 2.26
C CYS A 96 11.20 -11.23 1.90
N ALA A 97 10.92 -11.93 0.80
CA ALA A 97 9.56 -12.32 0.45
C ALA A 97 8.93 -13.23 1.52
N GLU A 98 9.73 -14.13 2.11
CA GLU A 98 9.26 -14.98 3.20
C GLU A 98 8.93 -14.18 4.48
N GLN A 99 9.76 -13.19 4.82
CA GLN A 99 9.47 -12.28 5.94
C GLN A 99 8.16 -11.50 5.73
N VAL A 100 7.90 -11.01 4.52
CA VAL A 100 6.62 -10.34 4.20
C VAL A 100 5.44 -11.31 4.34
N ARG A 101 5.58 -12.56 3.88
CA ARG A 101 4.52 -13.57 4.03
C ARG A 101 4.23 -13.89 5.50
N GLN A 102 5.26 -13.97 6.33
CA GLN A 102 5.11 -14.16 7.77
C GLN A 102 4.41 -12.97 8.43
N LEU A 103 4.79 -11.73 8.09
CA LEU A 103 4.09 -10.53 8.57
C LEU A 103 2.62 -10.51 8.15
N ASN A 104 2.32 -10.84 6.89
CA ASN A 104 0.94 -10.91 6.41
C ASN A 104 0.13 -11.96 7.19
N THR A 105 0.75 -13.11 7.45
CA THR A 105 0.13 -14.20 8.21
C THR A 105 -0.17 -13.77 9.64
N TYR A 106 0.77 -13.10 10.29
CA TYR A 106 0.59 -12.54 11.62
C TYR A 106 -0.50 -11.48 11.65
N GLY A 107 -0.48 -10.52 10.72
CA GLY A 107 -1.49 -9.46 10.62
C GLY A 107 -2.90 -9.99 10.36
N ALA A 108 -3.03 -11.00 9.51
CA ALA A 108 -4.29 -11.69 9.27
C ALA A 108 -4.79 -12.41 10.53
N GLY A 109 -3.91 -13.13 11.24
CA GLY A 109 -4.24 -13.79 12.50
C GLY A 109 -4.71 -12.83 13.59
N MET A 110 -4.08 -11.65 13.70
CA MET A 110 -4.44 -10.60 14.65
C MET A 110 -5.78 -9.92 14.30
N SER A 111 -6.07 -9.74 13.02
CA SER A 111 -7.28 -9.04 12.55
C SER A 111 -8.47 -9.96 12.27
N GLY A 112 -8.26 -11.27 12.27
CA GLY A 112 -9.26 -12.25 11.82
C GLY A 112 -9.55 -12.17 10.31
N SER A 113 -8.69 -11.49 9.55
CA SER A 113 -8.84 -11.36 8.09
C SER A 113 -8.45 -12.68 7.40
N PRO A 114 -9.09 -13.03 6.26
CA PRO A 114 -8.65 -14.18 5.48
C PRO A 114 -7.21 -13.98 4.99
N LEU A 115 -6.43 -15.07 4.98
CA LEU A 115 -5.10 -15.07 4.36
C LEU A 115 -5.27 -14.94 2.84
N VAL A 116 -5.07 -13.72 2.34
CA VAL A 116 -4.87 -13.47 0.91
C VAL A 116 -3.38 -13.47 0.62
N SER A 117 -2.97 -14.12 -0.47
CA SER A 117 -1.59 -13.99 -0.93
C SER A 117 -1.35 -12.52 -1.29
N VAL A 118 -0.39 -11.89 -0.62
CA VAL A 118 -0.04 -10.47 -0.87
C VAL A 118 0.54 -10.26 -2.26
N TRP A 119 0.99 -11.33 -2.92
CA TRP A 119 1.45 -11.32 -4.30
C TRP A 119 1.18 -12.69 -4.95
N PRO A 120 0.62 -12.78 -6.18
CA PRO A 120 0.73 -14.01 -6.95
C PRO A 120 2.22 -14.31 -7.20
N PRO A 121 2.66 -15.57 -7.31
CA PRO A 121 4.03 -15.87 -7.73
C PRO A 121 4.40 -15.04 -8.96
N LYS A 122 5.63 -14.53 -9.07
CA LYS A 122 6.08 -13.80 -10.28
C LYS A 122 6.05 -14.79 -11.45
N GLU A 123 4.90 -14.88 -12.13
CA GLU A 123 4.69 -15.81 -13.25
C GLU A 123 5.49 -15.39 -14.49
N ASN A 124 5.89 -14.11 -14.58
CA ASN A 124 6.72 -13.57 -15.65
C ASN A 124 7.91 -12.79 -15.07
N GLU A 125 9.13 -13.22 -15.40
CA GLU A 125 10.39 -12.54 -15.05
C GLU A 125 10.56 -11.16 -15.74
N GLU A 126 9.70 -10.82 -16.71
CA GLU A 126 9.83 -9.59 -17.51
C GLU A 126 9.34 -8.30 -16.82
N VAL A 127 8.61 -8.39 -15.71
CA VAL A 127 8.13 -7.19 -15.00
C VAL A 127 9.25 -6.62 -14.13
N GLN A 128 9.96 -5.62 -14.65
CA GLN A 128 10.99 -4.91 -13.91
C GLN A 128 10.35 -3.86 -12.97
N PHE A 129 10.56 -4.03 -11.66
CA PHE A 129 10.10 -3.08 -10.65
C PHE A 129 11.12 -1.97 -10.45
N LEU A 130 10.70 -0.72 -10.67
CA LEU A 130 11.56 0.46 -10.53
C LEU A 130 11.97 0.71 -9.07
N LEU A 131 13.12 1.33 -8.85
CA LEU A 131 13.59 1.75 -7.54
C LEU A 131 12.65 2.80 -6.93
N SER A 132 12.31 2.61 -5.66
CA SER A 132 11.61 3.62 -4.84
C SER A 132 12.40 4.93 -4.72
N SER A 133 13.73 4.84 -4.86
CA SER A 133 14.66 5.96 -4.81
C SER A 133 14.82 6.71 -6.13
N SER A 134 14.08 6.35 -7.17
CA SER A 134 14.10 7.03 -8.47
C SER A 134 13.11 8.20 -8.55
N CYS A 135 13.28 9.04 -9.58
CA CYS A 135 12.35 10.14 -9.85
C CYS A 135 10.96 9.61 -10.19
N ALA A 136 9.93 10.06 -9.48
CA ALA A 136 8.55 9.61 -9.66
C ALA A 136 7.90 9.91 -11.03
N PHE A 137 8.58 10.64 -11.92
CA PHE A 137 8.08 10.98 -13.25
C PHE A 137 8.89 10.29 -14.35
N CYS A 138 10.21 10.50 -14.40
CA CYS A 138 11.05 9.98 -15.47
C CYS A 138 11.69 8.63 -15.15
N ASN A 139 11.53 8.12 -13.93
CA ASN A 139 12.07 6.84 -13.48
C ASN A 139 13.58 6.71 -13.69
N ASN A 140 14.32 7.83 -13.66
CA ASN A 140 15.77 7.80 -13.77
C ASN A 140 16.38 7.22 -12.49
N GLU A 141 17.01 6.06 -12.63
CA GLU A 141 17.64 5.26 -11.58
C GLU A 141 19.16 5.46 -11.47
N THR A 142 19.76 6.39 -12.24
CA THR A 142 21.18 6.68 -12.08
C THR A 142 21.48 7.17 -10.68
N GLU A 143 22.62 6.75 -10.12
CA GLU A 143 23.01 7.11 -8.76
C GLU A 143 23.00 8.64 -8.53
N GLU A 144 23.51 9.40 -9.51
CA GLU A 144 23.49 10.87 -9.50
C GLU A 144 22.06 11.45 -9.42
N SER A 145 21.10 10.86 -10.15
CA SER A 145 19.70 11.28 -10.13
C SER A 145 19.04 10.93 -8.79
N CYS A 146 19.25 9.72 -8.29
CA CYS A 146 18.68 9.23 -7.04
C CYS A 146 19.17 10.04 -5.82
N GLN A 147 20.44 10.45 -5.81
CA GLN A 147 21.03 11.27 -4.73
C GLN A 147 20.57 12.73 -4.74
N SER A 148 20.08 13.24 -5.87
CA SER A 148 19.71 14.65 -6.05
C SER A 148 18.19 14.92 -6.08
N LEU A 149 17.37 13.93 -5.75
CA LEU A 149 15.92 14.08 -5.79
C LEU A 149 15.40 15.10 -4.77
N GLN A 150 14.56 16.01 -5.25
CA GLN A 150 13.92 17.06 -4.47
C GLN A 150 12.48 16.69 -4.12
N ARG A 151 12.09 16.92 -2.86
CA ARG A 151 10.71 16.73 -2.39
C ARG A 151 9.78 17.80 -2.95
N CYS A 152 8.54 17.42 -3.24
CA CYS A 152 7.49 18.39 -3.49
C CYS A 152 7.34 19.35 -2.30
N SER A 153 7.55 20.65 -2.51
CA SER A 153 7.58 21.65 -1.44
C SER A 153 6.25 21.78 -0.67
N LYS A 154 5.13 21.44 -1.32
CA LYS A 154 3.79 21.51 -0.73
C LYS A 154 3.48 20.32 0.19
N CYS A 155 3.42 19.11 -0.37
CA CYS A 155 3.02 17.92 0.40
C CYS A 155 4.18 17.24 1.12
N ARG A 156 5.43 17.49 0.68
CA ARG A 156 6.67 16.86 1.16
C ARG A 156 6.71 15.33 1.07
N LEU A 157 5.73 14.74 0.38
CA LEU A 157 5.57 13.30 0.25
C LEU A 157 6.47 12.76 -0.87
N ILE A 158 6.23 13.15 -2.13
CA ILE A 158 6.91 12.59 -3.31
C ILE A 158 8.17 13.37 -3.72
N ARG A 159 9.07 12.73 -4.47
CA ARG A 159 10.36 13.30 -4.93
C ARG A 159 10.58 13.25 -6.45
N TYR A 160 11.31 14.25 -6.98
CA TYR A 160 11.64 14.41 -8.40
C TYR A 160 13.08 14.87 -8.60
N CYS A 161 13.73 14.49 -9.71
CA CYS A 161 15.09 14.97 -10.02
C CYS A 161 15.14 16.44 -10.45
N SER A 162 14.00 17.03 -10.83
CA SER A 162 13.93 18.43 -11.24
C SER A 162 12.52 19.01 -11.14
N ILE A 163 12.44 20.33 -11.10
CA ILE A 163 11.19 21.09 -11.23
C ILE A 163 10.48 20.76 -12.56
N GLY A 164 11.25 20.46 -13.61
CA GLY A 164 10.69 20.02 -14.90
C GLY A 164 9.89 18.72 -14.78
N CYS A 165 10.45 17.72 -14.10
CA CYS A 165 9.75 16.46 -13.83
C CYS A 165 8.52 16.65 -12.92
N GLN A 166 8.64 17.49 -11.87
CA GLN A 166 7.51 17.82 -11.00
C GLN A 166 6.35 18.47 -11.78
N ARG A 167 6.64 19.41 -12.68
CA ARG A 167 5.60 20.08 -13.49
C ARG A 167 4.91 19.14 -14.44
N LYS A 168 5.65 18.21 -15.06
CA LYS A 168 5.08 17.21 -15.96
C LYS A 168 4.19 16.21 -15.22
N ASP A 169 4.57 15.84 -14.00
CA ASP A 169 3.78 14.94 -13.15
C ASP A 169 2.58 15.62 -12.47
N TRP A 170 2.47 16.96 -12.56
CA TRP A 170 1.49 17.72 -11.79
C TRP A 170 0.05 17.29 -12.06
N THR A 171 -0.31 16.97 -13.30
CA THR A 171 -1.67 16.52 -13.65
C THR A 171 -2.09 15.30 -12.83
N ARG A 172 -1.15 14.38 -12.56
CA ARG A 172 -1.32 13.20 -11.72
C ARG A 172 -1.24 13.55 -10.23
N HIS A 173 -0.11 14.13 -9.80
CA HIS A 173 0.21 14.37 -8.39
C HIS A 173 -0.73 15.39 -7.71
N LYS A 174 -1.28 16.37 -8.45
CA LYS A 174 -2.09 17.48 -7.88
C LYS A 174 -3.20 17.00 -6.94
N MET A 175 -3.83 15.86 -7.24
CA MET A 175 -4.90 15.33 -6.40
C MET A 175 -4.36 14.80 -5.07
N CYS A 176 -3.32 13.96 -5.10
CA CYS A 176 -2.62 13.52 -3.89
C CYS A 176 -2.08 14.72 -3.09
N CYS A 177 -1.42 15.66 -3.77
CA CYS A 177 -0.84 16.86 -3.17
C CYS A 177 -1.84 17.74 -2.41
N LYS A 178 -3.12 17.68 -2.77
CA LYS A 178 -4.19 18.45 -2.12
C LYS A 178 -4.80 17.74 -0.90
N VAL A 179 -4.78 16.41 -0.87
CA VAL A 179 -5.39 15.62 0.21
C VAL A 179 -4.39 15.29 1.32
N VAL A 180 -3.10 15.23 1.00
CA VAL A 180 -2.03 15.09 2.00
C VAL A 180 -2.01 16.33 2.87
N GLN A 181 -2.44 16.18 4.13
CA GLN A 181 -2.39 17.25 5.12
C GLN A 181 -0.98 17.42 5.68
N GLU A 182 -0.31 16.30 5.96
CA GLU A 182 1.02 16.29 6.56
C GLU A 182 1.78 15.01 6.19
N ALA A 183 3.09 15.16 5.94
CA ALA A 183 4.03 14.06 5.82
C ALA A 183 5.22 14.33 6.76
N LYS A 184 5.34 13.55 7.83
CA LYS A 184 6.42 13.65 8.82
C LYS A 184 7.30 12.41 8.76
N THR A 185 8.59 12.60 8.58
CA THR A 185 9.57 11.55 8.89
C THR A 185 9.76 11.51 10.40
N LYS A 186 9.49 10.35 11.00
CA LYS A 186 9.75 10.11 12.41
C LYS A 186 10.82 9.04 12.54
N TRP A 187 11.84 9.35 13.33
CA TRP A 187 12.79 8.38 13.83
C TRP A 187 12.49 8.21 15.32
N TYR A 188 12.27 6.98 15.76
CA TYR A 188 12.14 6.66 17.17
C TYR A 188 13.45 5.97 17.59
N PRO A 189 14.49 6.73 17.96
CA PRO A 189 15.61 6.11 18.67
C PRO A 189 15.08 5.57 20.00
N GLU A 190 15.62 4.43 20.43
CA GLU A 190 15.38 3.89 21.78
C GLU A 190 15.63 4.94 22.87
#